data_AF-A0A3B9Z245-F1
#
_entry.id   AF-A0A3B9Z245-F1
#
_cell.length_a   1.000
_cell.length_b   1.000
_cell.length_c   1.000
_cell.angle_alpha   90.00
_cell.angle_beta   90.00
_cell.angle_gamma   90.00
#
_symmetry.space_group_name_H-M   'P 1'
#
loop_
_entity.id
_entity.type
_entity.pdbx_description
1 polymer ?
#
loop_
_entity_poly.entity_id
_entity_poly.type
_entity_poly.pdbx_seq_one_letter_code
_entity_poly.pdbx_strand_id
1 'polypeptide(L)'
;MMNPFELERYFARWEFTAPFLLSASDTEPLAMSELLRLASPELSDAWANLSLGYTESTGHPLLRQAIADLYTQTASDEDGEPPHAISSDDVLVFSCAEEAIYVSMRAFLKPGDHVVCLWPS
;
A
#
# COMPACT_ATOMS: atom_id res chain seq x y z
N MET A 1 -18.07 -12.21 -17.17
CA MET A 1 -18.25 -11.29 -16.03
C MET A 1 -17.46 -11.87 -14.89
N MET A 2 -16.68 -11.07 -14.16
CA MET A 2 -15.88 -11.55 -13.03
C MET A 2 -16.82 -11.93 -11.87
N ASN A 3 -16.52 -13.01 -11.16
CA ASN A 3 -17.31 -13.41 -10.00
C ASN A 3 -17.15 -12.37 -8.88
N PRO A 4 -18.14 -12.21 -7.97
CA PRO A 4 -17.99 -11.38 -6.79
C PRO A 4 -16.80 -11.84 -5.93
N PHE A 5 -16.14 -10.88 -5.27
CA PHE A 5 -15.13 -11.19 -4.28
C PHE A 5 -15.80 -11.61 -2.97
N GLU A 6 -15.75 -12.91 -2.65
CA GLU A 6 -16.54 -13.51 -1.55
C GLU A 6 -16.19 -12.92 -0.18
N LEU A 7 -14.92 -12.57 0.05
CA LEU A 7 -14.47 -11.97 1.31
C LEU A 7 -15.16 -10.61 1.56
N GLU A 8 -15.28 -9.78 0.53
CA GLU A 8 -16.03 -8.54 0.62
C GLU A 8 -17.52 -8.78 0.88
N ARG A 9 -18.12 -9.82 0.26
CA ARG A 9 -19.53 -10.14 0.50
C ARG A 9 -19.78 -10.60 1.94
N TYR A 10 -18.80 -11.30 2.52
CA TYR A 10 -18.79 -11.65 3.93
C TYR A 10 -18.73 -10.40 4.82
N PHE A 11 -17.76 -9.49 4.61
CA PHE A 11 -17.64 -8.28 5.43
C PHE A 11 -18.83 -7.34 5.26
N ALA A 12 -19.35 -7.17 4.04
CA ALA A 12 -20.54 -6.34 3.80
C ALA A 12 -21.75 -6.76 4.65
N ARG A 13 -21.83 -8.02 5.08
CA ARG A 13 -22.87 -8.51 5.98
C ARG A 13 -22.55 -8.31 7.46
N TRP A 14 -21.28 -8.46 7.84
CA TRP A 14 -20.88 -8.69 9.24
C TRP A 14 -20.04 -7.58 9.88
N GLU A 15 -19.36 -6.75 9.09
CA GLU A 15 -18.35 -5.78 9.57
C GLU A 15 -18.88 -4.86 10.68
N PHE A 16 -20.14 -4.41 10.55
CA PHE A 16 -20.77 -3.50 11.53
C PHE A 16 -21.94 -4.12 12.28
N THR A 17 -22.12 -5.45 12.19
CA THR A 17 -23.23 -6.16 12.84
C THR A 17 -22.76 -7.26 13.80
N ALA A 18 -21.56 -7.79 13.61
CA ALA A 18 -20.99 -8.77 14.52
C ALA A 18 -20.62 -8.10 15.86
N PRO A 19 -20.92 -8.74 17.01
CA PRO A 19 -20.54 -8.20 18.32
C PRO A 19 -19.02 -8.23 18.55
N PHE A 20 -18.31 -9.15 17.88
CA PHE A 20 -16.87 -9.30 17.92
C PHE A 20 -16.36 -9.63 16.51
N LEU A 21 -15.56 -8.74 15.91
CA LEU A 21 -15.00 -8.91 14.58
C LEU A 21 -13.57 -9.47 14.69
N LEU A 22 -13.44 -10.80 14.73
CA LEU A 22 -12.15 -11.50 14.89
C LEU A 22 -11.58 -12.05 13.56
N SER A 23 -12.12 -11.59 12.43
CA SER A 23 -11.77 -12.07 11.09
C SER A 23 -11.01 -11.05 10.25
N ALA A 24 -10.87 -9.81 10.73
CA ALA A 24 -10.12 -8.78 10.04
C ALA A 24 -8.61 -9.08 10.08
N SER A 25 -7.90 -8.64 9.04
CA SER A 25 -6.44 -8.83 8.91
C SER A 25 -5.66 -7.52 9.02
N ASP A 26 -6.38 -6.41 9.16
CA ASP A 26 -5.81 -5.10 9.41
C ASP A 26 -5.38 -4.95 10.89
N THR A 27 -4.69 -3.86 11.17
CA THR A 27 -4.30 -3.45 12.51
C THR A 27 -5.26 -2.39 13.04
N GLU A 28 -5.32 -2.23 14.36
CA GLU A 28 -6.08 -1.15 15.00
C GLU A 28 -5.73 0.22 14.38
N PRO A 29 -6.72 0.99 13.90
CA PRO A 29 -6.47 2.29 13.30
C PRO A 29 -6.00 3.32 14.32
N LEU A 30 -5.12 4.22 13.91
CA LEU A 30 -4.71 5.38 14.71
C LEU A 30 -5.64 6.57 14.46
N ALA A 31 -5.91 7.35 15.51
CA ALA A 31 -6.54 8.65 15.31
C ALA A 31 -5.59 9.57 14.53
N MET A 32 -6.13 10.42 13.64
CA MET A 32 -5.33 11.36 12.85
C MET A 32 -4.42 12.23 13.72
N SER A 33 -4.92 12.71 14.86
CA SER A 33 -4.14 13.49 15.82
C SER A 33 -2.99 12.71 16.45
N GLU A 34 -3.16 11.41 16.68
CA GLU A 34 -2.11 10.54 17.21
C GLU A 34 -1.02 10.33 16.17
N LEU A 35 -1.40 10.08 14.92
CA LEU A 35 -0.47 9.95 13.80
C LEU A 35 0.35 11.23 13.60
N LEU A 36 -0.30 12.40 13.54
CA LEU A 36 0.39 13.67 13.33
C LEU A 36 1.34 14.04 14.47
N ARG A 37 1.09 13.55 15.70
CA ARG A 37 2.02 13.73 16.84
C ARG A 37 3.33 12.96 16.66
N LEU A 38 3.36 11.94 15.80
CA LEU A 38 4.58 11.18 15.46
C LEU A 38 5.40 11.85 14.35
N ALA A 39 4.84 12.86 13.68
CA ALA A 39 5.53 13.54 12.58
C ALA A 39 6.73 14.34 13.07
N SER A 40 7.75 14.47 12.22
CA SER A 40 8.82 15.44 12.45
C SER A 40 8.25 16.87 12.38
N PRO A 41 8.92 17.88 12.97
CA PRO A 41 8.49 19.28 12.87
C PRO A 41 8.26 19.72 11.41
N GLU A 42 9.14 19.29 10.50
CA GLU A 42 9.07 19.64 9.07
C GLU A 42 7.83 19.06 8.39
N LEU A 43 7.48 17.80 8.70
CA LEU A 43 6.28 17.15 8.16
C LEU A 43 5.00 17.69 8.78
N SER A 44 5.03 18.08 10.06
CA SER A 44 3.92 18.77 10.72
C SER A 44 3.62 20.11 10.05
N ASP A 45 4.65 20.91 9.76
CA ASP A 45 4.49 22.19 9.05
C ASP A 45 3.99 21.99 7.61
N ALA A 46 4.48 20.96 6.91
CA ALA A 46 4.00 20.61 5.58
C ALA A 46 2.52 20.22 5.58
N TRP A 47 2.07 19.45 6.58
CA TRP A 47 0.66 19.10 6.75
C TRP A 47 -0.22 20.33 7.02
N ALA A 48 0.21 21.21 7.92
CA ALA A 48 -0.54 22.42 8.28
C ALA A 48 -0.72 23.40 7.10
N ASN A 49 0.20 23.37 6.13
CA ASN A 49 0.21 24.23 4.95
C ASN A 49 -0.10 23.46 3.65
N LEU A 50 -0.68 22.26 3.75
CA LEU A 50 -0.99 21.41 2.60
C LEU A 50 -1.95 22.11 1.62
N SER A 51 -1.62 22.07 0.33
CA SER A 51 -2.53 22.47 -0.75
C SER A 51 -3.28 21.26 -1.29
N LEU A 52 -4.62 21.35 -1.38
CA LEU A 52 -5.48 20.27 -1.90
C LEU A 52 -5.54 20.29 -3.44
N GLY A 53 -4.38 20.10 -4.07
CA GLY A 53 -4.23 19.98 -5.51
C GLY A 53 -3.67 18.62 -5.94
N TYR A 54 -3.47 18.44 -7.25
CA TYR A 54 -2.77 17.26 -7.76
C TYR A 54 -1.30 17.27 -7.32
N THR A 55 -0.80 16.10 -6.91
CA THR A 55 0.63 15.83 -6.80
C THR A 55 1.18 15.30 -8.14
N GLU A 56 2.45 14.88 -8.16
CA GLU A 56 3.07 14.26 -9.34
C GLU A 56 2.41 12.92 -9.67
N SER A 57 2.30 12.58 -10.96
CA SER A 57 1.63 11.35 -11.42
C SER A 57 2.27 10.06 -10.89
N THR A 58 3.56 10.11 -10.56
CA THR A 58 4.31 8.99 -9.97
C THR A 58 4.21 8.92 -8.44
N GLY A 59 3.66 9.95 -7.80
CA GLY A 59 3.65 10.11 -6.35
C GLY A 59 4.55 11.24 -5.86
N HIS A 60 4.24 11.77 -4.69
CA HIS A 60 4.98 12.88 -4.08
C HIS A 60 6.46 12.50 -3.83
N PRO A 61 7.45 13.34 -4.19
CA PRO A 61 8.88 13.00 -4.08
C PRO A 61 9.31 12.54 -2.68
N LEU A 62 8.89 13.24 -1.62
CA LEU A 62 9.20 12.84 -0.24
C LEU A 62 8.64 11.46 0.13
N LEU A 63 7.46 11.10 -0.39
CA LEU A 63 6.84 9.82 -0.11
C LEU A 63 7.57 8.69 -0.87
N ARG A 64 7.91 8.92 -2.14
CA ARG A 64 8.69 7.97 -2.95
C ARG A 64 10.04 7.66 -2.31
N GLN A 65 10.73 8.68 -1.81
CA GLN A 65 12.00 8.51 -1.09
C GLN A 65 11.82 7.74 0.22
N ALA A 66 10.82 8.09 1.04
CA ALA A 66 10.55 7.38 2.29
C ALA A 66 10.25 5.89 2.07
N ILE A 67 9.50 5.56 1.00
CA ILE A 67 9.22 4.17 0.63
C ILE A 67 10.52 3.46 0.20
N ALA A 68 11.34 4.06 -0.66
CA ALA A 68 12.61 3.49 -1.10
C ALA A 68 13.56 3.20 0.08
N ASP A 69 13.63 4.11 1.06
CA ASP A 69 14.45 3.96 2.26
C ASP A 69 13.97 2.78 3.13
N LEU A 70 12.65 2.58 3.27
CA LEU A 70 12.08 1.46 4.04
C LEU A 70 12.51 0.10 3.48
N TYR A 71 12.47 -0.08 2.16
CA TYR A 71 12.86 -1.33 1.52
C TYR A 71 14.37 -1.53 1.47
N THR A 72 15.15 -0.46 1.40
CA THR A 72 16.63 -0.54 1.46
C THR A 72 17.12 -0.94 2.85
N GLN A 73 16.44 -0.53 3.93
CA GLN A 73 16.85 -0.82 5.31
C GLN A 73 16.45 -2.22 5.80
N THR A 74 15.38 -2.81 5.24
CA THR A 74 14.77 -4.04 5.76
C THR A 74 15.23 -5.31 5.07
N ALA A 75 15.87 -5.21 3.91
CA ALA A 75 16.18 -6.36 3.08
C ALA A 75 17.64 -6.82 3.23
N SER A 76 18.05 -7.23 4.44
CA SER A 76 19.07 -8.29 4.48
C SER A 76 18.36 -9.56 4.03
N ASP A 77 18.76 -10.14 2.90
CA ASP A 77 18.18 -11.40 2.48
C ASP A 77 18.61 -12.55 3.41
N GLU A 78 17.92 -13.68 3.28
CA GLU A 78 18.11 -14.88 4.11
C GLU A 78 19.53 -15.44 4.01
N ASP A 79 20.24 -15.11 2.93
CA ASP A 79 21.59 -15.55 2.59
C ASP A 79 22.69 -14.53 2.97
N GLY A 80 22.33 -13.34 3.47
CA GLY A 80 23.26 -12.32 3.97
C GLY A 80 23.88 -11.42 2.90
N GLU A 81 23.35 -11.45 1.67
CA GLU A 81 23.69 -10.51 0.63
C GLU A 81 22.98 -9.15 0.87
N PRO A 82 23.63 -8.04 0.50
CA PRO A 82 23.03 -6.72 0.67
C PRO A 82 21.77 -6.62 -0.20
N PRO A 83 20.74 -5.91 0.29
CA PRO A 83 19.53 -5.69 -0.49
C PRO A 83 19.86 -5.12 -1.86
N HIS A 84 19.08 -5.51 -2.86
CA HIS A 84 18.96 -4.69 -4.05
C HIS A 84 18.47 -3.30 -3.62
N ALA A 85 19.36 -2.30 -3.69
CA ALA A 85 19.03 -0.93 -3.36
C ALA A 85 17.91 -0.44 -4.30
N ILE A 86 16.80 0.02 -3.70
CA ILE A 86 15.66 0.58 -4.44
C ILE A 86 15.84 2.09 -4.46
N SER A 87 15.80 2.70 -5.64
CA SER A 87 15.76 4.15 -5.81
C SER A 87 14.33 4.66 -5.68
N SER A 88 14.15 5.94 -5.31
CA SER A 88 12.84 6.59 -5.42
C SER A 88 12.31 6.57 -6.87
N ASP A 89 13.19 6.49 -7.87
CA ASP A 89 12.84 6.32 -9.28
C ASP A 89 12.15 4.98 -9.58
N ASP A 90 12.41 3.95 -8.77
CA ASP A 90 11.79 2.62 -8.87
C ASP A 90 10.42 2.56 -8.15
N VAL A 91 10.00 3.63 -7.46
CA VAL A 91 8.75 3.67 -6.69
C VAL A 91 7.65 4.40 -7.46
N LEU A 92 6.50 3.75 -7.59
CA LEU A 92 5.24 4.34 -8.06
C LEU A 92 4.19 4.27 -6.94
N VAL A 93 3.61 5.42 -6.60
CA VAL A 93 2.61 5.52 -5.52
C VAL A 93 1.19 5.34 -6.08
N PHE A 94 0.39 4.56 -5.36
CA PHE A 94 -1.03 4.32 -5.63
C PHE A 94 -1.87 4.65 -4.40
N SER A 95 -3.19 4.72 -4.56
CA SER A 95 -4.15 5.00 -3.49
C SER A 95 -4.17 3.88 -2.44
N CYS A 96 -3.91 2.64 -2.85
CA CYS A 96 -3.77 1.47 -1.99
C CYS A 96 -3.06 0.33 -2.75
N ALA A 97 -2.78 -0.78 -2.05
CA ALA A 97 -2.19 -1.97 -2.65
C ALA A 97 -3.08 -2.58 -3.75
N GLU A 98 -4.40 -2.51 -3.60
CA GLU A 98 -5.34 -3.06 -4.60
C GLU A 98 -5.23 -2.35 -5.95
N GLU A 99 -5.12 -1.02 -5.95
CA GLU A 99 -4.92 -0.24 -7.17
C GLU A 99 -3.59 -0.63 -7.85
N ALA A 100 -2.51 -0.78 -7.06
CA ALA A 100 -1.21 -1.21 -7.57
C ALA A 100 -1.27 -2.60 -8.23
N ILE A 101 -1.94 -3.57 -7.59
CA ILE A 101 -2.13 -4.92 -8.12
C ILE A 101 -2.93 -4.86 -9.42
N TYR A 102 -4.06 -4.16 -9.43
CA TYR A 102 -4.91 -4.05 -10.61
C TYR A 102 -4.17 -3.41 -11.79
N VAL A 103 -3.54 -2.25 -11.58
CA VAL A 103 -2.80 -1.54 -12.63
C VAL A 103 -1.65 -2.41 -13.15
N SER A 104 -0.91 -3.09 -12.28
CA SER A 104 0.19 -3.98 -12.67
C SER A 104 -0.31 -5.12 -13.54
N MET A 105 -1.38 -5.82 -13.13
CA MET A 105 -1.98 -6.90 -13.93
C MET A 105 -2.44 -6.39 -15.30
N ARG A 106 -3.04 -5.20 -15.37
CA ARG A 106 -3.51 -4.59 -16.62
C ARG A 106 -2.39 -4.09 -17.53
N ALA A 107 -1.25 -3.69 -16.97
CA ALA A 107 -0.11 -3.19 -17.72
C ALA A 107 0.78 -4.30 -18.25
N PHE A 108 1.01 -5.36 -17.47
CA PHE A 108 1.96 -6.41 -17.80
C PHE A 108 1.35 -7.60 -18.55
N LEU A 109 0.10 -7.98 -18.24
CA LEU A 109 -0.50 -9.21 -18.79
C LEU A 109 -1.19 -8.96 -20.14
N LYS A 110 -1.08 -9.95 -21.01
CA LYS A 110 -1.75 -10.02 -22.32
C LYS A 110 -2.55 -11.31 -22.48
N PRO A 111 -3.57 -11.33 -23.35
CA PRO A 111 -4.27 -12.56 -23.67
C PRO A 111 -3.32 -13.64 -24.17
N GLY A 112 -3.34 -14.82 -23.52
CA GLY A 112 -2.46 -15.95 -23.84
C GLY A 112 -1.26 -16.09 -22.92
N ASP A 113 -0.99 -15.13 -22.05
CA ASP A 113 0.07 -15.26 -21.04
C ASP A 113 -0.26 -16.37 -20.04
N HIS A 114 0.76 -17.13 -19.66
CA HIS A 114 0.68 -18.14 -18.61
C HIS A 114 1.13 -17.52 -17.28
N VAL A 115 0.24 -17.51 -16.28
CA VAL A 115 0.49 -16.91 -14.96
C VAL A 115 0.51 -18.00 -13.90
N VAL A 116 1.50 -17.94 -13.01
CA VAL A 116 1.57 -18.78 -11.80
C VAL A 116 1.14 -17.93 -10.62
N CYS A 117 0.14 -18.41 -9.86
CA CYS A 117 -0.39 -17.73 -8.69
C CYS A 117 -0.25 -18.61 -7.44
N LEU A 118 -0.06 -17.97 -6.29
CA LEU A 118 -0.18 -18.63 -4.98
C LEU A 118 -1.65 -18.99 -4.71
N TRP A 119 -1.90 -20.10 -4.02
CA TRP A 119 -3.24 -20.54 -3.61
C TRP A 119 -3.28 -20.78 -2.08
N PRO A 120 -4.32 -20.33 -1.35
CA PRO A 120 -5.60 -19.81 -1.83
C PRO A 120 -5.50 -18.44 -2.52
N SER A 121 -6.27 -18.26 -3.61
CA SER A 121 -6.37 -17.00 -4.38
C SER A 121 -7.81 -16.55 -4.53
#